data_AF-A0A7X8BT48-F1
#
_entry.id   AF-A0A7X8BT48-F1
#
_cell.length_a   1.000
_cell.length_b   1.000
_cell.length_c   1.000
_cell.angle_alpha   90.00
_cell.angle_beta   90.00
_cell.angle_gamma   90.00
#
_symmetry.space_group_name_H-M   'P 1'
#
loop_
_entity.id
_entity.type
_entity.pdbx_description
1 polymer ?
#
loop_
_entity_poly.entity_id
_entity_poly.type
_entity_poly.pdbx_seq_one_letter_code
_entity_poly.pdbx_strand_id
1 'polypeptide(L)'
;MSNKYDNLKDRTKKFSLDVIKVVETLPKNDTCKIIGHQLLRSGTSVGANYRSSCRTRSSADFISRITICEEEADESCYWFELLFESAYIPESIFTKMHKEGTELTAIFAASAFTAKKNNNFNKSGKADFQDCETTSHSELRISNSNNNKKSKI
;
A
#
# COMPACT_ATOMS: atom_id res chain seq x y z
N MET A 1 22.77 -22.34 8.20
CA MET A 1 21.91 -22.21 7.01
C MET A 1 20.94 -21.06 7.22
N SER A 2 21.08 -19.97 6.46
CA SER A 2 20.13 -18.84 6.47
C SER A 2 18.89 -19.23 5.68
N ASN A 3 17.71 -19.06 6.28
CA ASN A 3 16.44 -19.46 5.68
C ASN A 3 16.11 -18.51 4.51
N LYS A 4 15.77 -19.07 3.34
CA LYS A 4 15.71 -18.41 2.01
C LYS A 4 14.52 -17.45 1.82
N TYR A 5 13.86 -17.09 2.92
CA TYR A 5 12.80 -16.08 2.97
C TYR A 5 13.17 -15.07 4.04
N ASP A 6 13.86 -14.00 3.64
CA ASP A 6 14.05 -12.87 4.54
C ASP A 6 12.68 -12.26 4.84
N ASN A 7 12.22 -12.47 6.07
CA ASN A 7 10.96 -11.95 6.54
C ASN A 7 11.00 -10.42 6.41
N LEU A 8 10.02 -9.83 5.71
CA LEU A 8 9.98 -8.38 5.49
C LEU A 8 9.94 -7.59 6.82
N LYS A 9 9.46 -8.20 7.93
CA LYS A 9 9.55 -7.60 9.27
C LYS A 9 11.01 -7.49 9.74
N ASP A 10 11.83 -8.49 9.46
CA ASP A 10 13.23 -8.51 9.83
C ASP A 10 14.05 -7.58 8.91
N ARG A 11 13.75 -7.57 7.59
CA ARG A 11 14.35 -6.61 6.65
C ARG A 11 14.10 -5.16 7.02
N THR A 12 12.83 -4.80 7.23
CA THR A 12 12.46 -3.42 7.60
C THR A 12 13.04 -3.02 8.96
N LYS A 13 13.05 -3.92 9.95
CA LYS A 13 13.74 -3.68 11.23
C LYS A 13 15.25 -3.48 11.02
N LYS A 14 15.88 -4.29 10.17
CA LYS A 14 17.31 -4.19 9.87
C LYS A 14 17.63 -2.87 9.18
N PHE A 15 16.79 -2.44 8.23
CA PHE A 15 16.89 -1.13 7.57
C PHE A 15 16.83 0.00 8.60
N SER A 16 15.84 -0.01 9.49
CA SER A 16 15.72 1.01 10.57
C SER A 16 16.94 1.04 11.49
N LEU A 17 17.50 -0.12 11.85
CA LEU A 17 18.73 -0.19 12.66
C LEU A 17 19.96 0.33 11.92
N ASP A 18 20.06 0.08 10.62
CA ASP A 18 21.17 0.59 9.82
C ASP A 18 21.06 2.10 9.59
N VAL A 19 19.84 2.63 9.42
CA VAL A 19 19.57 4.08 9.41
C VAL A 19 20.08 4.74 10.69
N ILE A 20 19.74 4.19 11.86
CA ILE A 20 20.21 4.70 13.17
C ILE A 20 21.75 4.77 13.18
N LYS A 21 22.42 3.69 12.77
CA LYS A 21 23.89 3.64 12.73
C LYS A 21 24.48 4.68 11.79
N VAL A 22 23.90 4.90 10.61
CA VAL A 22 24.38 5.93 9.68
C VAL A 22 24.25 7.31 10.32
N VAL A 23 23.08 7.64 10.87
CA VAL A 23 22.83 8.94 11.50
C VAL A 23 23.80 9.20 12.67
N GLU A 24 24.11 8.18 13.48
CA GLU A 24 25.07 8.29 14.57
C GLU A 24 26.50 8.64 14.09
N THR A 25 26.89 8.16 12.90
CA THR A 25 28.20 8.44 12.30
C THR A 25 28.33 9.81 11.64
N LEU A 26 27.22 10.55 11.47
CA LEU A 26 27.27 11.84 10.80
C LEU A 26 28.07 12.89 11.60
N PRO A 27 28.76 13.82 10.90
CA PRO A 27 29.41 14.97 11.52
C PRO A 27 28.46 15.79 12.40
N LYS A 28 28.99 16.37 13.48
CA LYS A 28 28.19 17.14 14.46
C LYS A 28 28.00 18.61 14.03
N ASN A 29 27.55 18.83 12.80
CA ASN A 29 27.16 20.14 12.29
C ASN A 29 25.63 20.24 12.12
N ASP A 30 25.12 21.46 11.97
CA ASP A 30 23.67 21.71 11.91
C ASP A 30 23.00 21.05 10.70
N THR A 31 23.63 21.09 9.53
CA THR A 31 23.12 20.46 8.31
C THR A 31 22.91 18.97 8.49
N CYS A 32 23.94 18.26 8.96
CA CYS A 32 23.88 16.82 9.24
C CYS A 32 22.89 16.49 10.35
N LYS A 33 22.74 17.35 11.36
CA LYS A 33 21.76 17.17 12.43
C LYS A 33 20.32 17.24 11.89
N ILE A 34 20.03 18.22 11.05
CA ILE A 34 18.68 18.42 10.47
C ILE A 34 18.36 17.27 9.50
N ILE A 35 19.24 16.99 8.54
CA ILE A 35 19.05 15.91 7.57
C ILE A 35 18.99 14.55 8.28
N GLY A 36 19.89 14.31 9.23
CA GLY A 36 19.93 13.09 10.01
C GLY A 36 18.65 12.86 10.82
N HIS A 37 18.04 13.91 11.38
CA HIS A 37 16.73 13.78 12.05
C HIS A 37 15.60 13.42 11.08
N GLN A 38 15.58 14.00 9.88
CA GLN A 38 14.58 13.65 8.88
C GLN A 38 14.72 12.21 8.43
N LEU A 39 15.94 11.78 8.09
CA LEU A 39 16.25 10.39 7.74
C LEU A 39 15.92 9.42 8.87
N LEU A 40 16.24 9.78 10.12
CA LEU A 40 15.96 8.92 11.27
C LEU A 40 14.45 8.70 11.45
N ARG A 41 13.65 9.74 11.25
CA ARG A 41 12.19 9.65 11.32
C ARG A 41 11.65 8.77 10.21
N SER A 42 11.99 9.06 8.95
CA SER A 42 11.46 8.31 7.81
C SER A 42 11.91 6.85 7.83
N GLY A 43 13.21 6.60 8.04
CA GLY A 43 13.78 5.26 7.98
C GLY A 43 13.33 4.33 9.11
N THR A 44 13.00 4.88 10.29
CA THR A 44 12.41 4.09 11.39
C THR A 44 10.90 3.92 11.24
N SER A 45 10.22 4.88 10.58
CA SER A 45 8.79 4.81 10.27
C SER A 45 8.44 3.62 9.36
N VAL A 46 9.32 3.26 8.42
CA VAL A 46 9.15 2.09 7.54
C VAL A 46 8.85 0.80 8.31
N GLY A 47 9.72 0.43 9.26
CA GLY A 47 9.54 -0.78 10.07
C GLY A 47 8.36 -0.69 11.03
N ALA A 48 8.11 0.49 11.60
CA ALA A 48 6.98 0.72 12.49
C ALA A 48 5.63 0.55 11.77
N ASN A 49 5.46 1.20 10.61
CA ASN A 49 4.25 1.11 9.80
C ASN A 49 4.06 -0.29 9.20
N TYR A 50 5.13 -0.96 8.75
CA TYR A 50 5.01 -2.32 8.24
C TYR A 50 4.57 -3.31 9.34
N ARG A 51 5.05 -3.14 10.57
CA ARG A 51 4.57 -3.94 11.70
C ARG A 51 3.10 -3.67 12.02
N SER A 52 2.62 -2.45 11.80
CA SER A 52 1.21 -2.07 11.93
C SER A 52 0.36 -2.67 10.81
N SER A 53 0.82 -2.61 9.55
CA SER A 53 0.09 -3.14 8.39
C SER A 53 -0.22 -4.64 8.56
N CYS A 54 0.70 -5.39 9.16
CA CYS A 54 0.55 -6.81 9.49
C CYS A 54 -0.58 -7.12 10.51
N ARG A 55 -1.21 -6.11 11.13
CA ARG A 55 -2.28 -6.26 12.12
C ARG A 55 -3.59 -5.56 11.71
N THR A 56 -3.65 -5.07 10.48
CA THR A 56 -4.83 -4.39 9.94
C THR A 56 -6.02 -5.35 9.82
N ARG A 57 -7.23 -4.81 9.93
CA ARG A 57 -8.48 -5.60 9.94
C ARG A 57 -9.30 -5.48 8.65
N SER A 58 -8.87 -4.63 7.72
CA SER A 58 -9.53 -4.45 6.43
C SER A 58 -8.51 -4.22 5.33
N SER A 59 -8.88 -4.57 4.09
CA SER A 59 -8.02 -4.33 2.93
C SER A 59 -7.75 -2.84 2.70
N ALA A 60 -8.71 -1.95 3.01
CA ALA A 60 -8.51 -0.51 2.87
C ALA A 60 -7.47 0.03 3.86
N ASP A 61 -7.53 -0.42 5.12
CA ASP A 61 -6.54 -0.07 6.15
C ASP A 61 -5.16 -0.66 5.81
N PHE A 62 -5.10 -1.91 5.34
CA PHE A 62 -3.85 -2.50 4.83
C PHE A 62 -3.21 -1.67 3.72
N ILE A 63 -3.99 -1.28 2.70
CA ILE A 63 -3.50 -0.48 1.57
C ILE A 63 -2.95 0.86 2.07
N SER A 64 -3.69 1.56 2.93
CA SER A 64 -3.25 2.85 3.48
C SER A 64 -1.92 2.71 4.24
N ARG A 65 -1.78 1.69 5.09
CA ARG A 65 -0.55 1.48 5.86
C ARG A 65 0.65 1.07 5.01
N ILE A 66 0.45 0.26 3.97
CA ILE A 66 1.52 -0.11 3.06
C ILE A 66 1.97 1.07 2.19
N THR A 67 1.04 1.94 1.75
CA THR A 67 1.40 3.16 1.04
C THR A 67 2.22 4.11 1.92
N ILE A 68 1.92 4.21 3.22
CA ILE A 68 2.81 4.95 4.14
C ILE A 68 4.21 4.33 4.18
N CYS A 69 4.34 2.99 4.22
CA CYS A 69 5.66 2.35 4.17
C CYS A 69 6.43 2.67 2.88
N GLU A 70 5.73 2.72 1.74
CA GLU A 70 6.29 3.09 0.44
C GLU A 70 6.83 4.53 0.46
N GLU A 71 6.01 5.48 0.90
CA GLU A 71 6.36 6.90 1.00
C GLU A 71 7.58 7.12 1.92
N GLU A 72 7.59 6.49 3.09
CA GLU A 72 8.67 6.63 4.08
C GLU A 72 9.99 5.97 3.62
N ALA A 73 9.91 4.88 2.85
CA ALA A 73 11.08 4.23 2.28
C ALA A 73 11.70 5.09 1.16
N ASP A 74 10.86 5.65 0.29
CA ASP A 74 11.29 6.56 -0.77
C ASP A 74 11.88 7.86 -0.21
N GLU A 75 11.24 8.46 0.79
CA GLU A 75 11.76 9.65 1.47
C GLU A 75 13.13 9.36 2.11
N SER A 76 13.31 8.16 2.68
CA SER A 76 14.61 7.74 3.23
C SER A 76 15.70 7.66 2.15
N CYS A 77 15.38 7.17 0.95
CA CYS A 77 16.30 7.16 -0.18
C CYS A 77 16.74 8.57 -0.57
N TYR A 78 15.80 9.52 -0.64
CA TYR A 78 16.11 10.92 -0.91
C TYR A 78 17.07 11.52 0.13
N TRP A 79 16.87 11.24 1.41
CA TRP A 79 17.80 11.70 2.44
C TRP A 79 19.20 11.08 2.32
N PHE A 80 19.30 9.82 1.88
CA PHE A 80 20.60 9.20 1.58
C PHE A 80 21.29 9.86 0.38
N GLU A 81 20.55 10.22 -0.67
CA GLU A 81 21.08 10.96 -1.84
C GLU A 81 21.67 12.30 -1.40
N LEU A 82 20.93 13.09 -0.60
CA LEU A 82 21.44 14.37 -0.10
C LEU A 82 22.71 14.22 0.73
N LEU A 83 22.78 13.22 1.61
CA LEU A 83 23.97 12.96 2.43
C LEU A 83 25.17 12.52 1.58
N PHE A 84 24.93 11.75 0.52
CA PHE A 84 25.98 11.28 -0.38
C PHE A 84 26.51 12.40 -1.28
N GLU A 85 25.62 13.12 -1.95
CA GLU A 85 26.00 14.24 -2.84
C GLU A 85 26.66 15.40 -2.07
N SER A 86 26.32 15.56 -0.79
CA SER A 86 26.99 16.51 0.12
C SER A 86 28.29 15.97 0.74
N ALA A 87 28.76 14.78 0.33
CA ALA A 87 29.96 14.11 0.82
C ALA A 87 29.98 13.84 2.35
N TYR A 88 28.82 13.66 2.98
CA TYR A 88 28.71 13.34 4.41
C TYR A 88 28.73 11.84 4.70
N ILE A 89 28.47 10.99 3.70
CA ILE A 89 28.59 9.54 3.81
C ILE A 89 29.41 8.98 2.62
N PRO A 90 30.17 7.89 2.83
CA PRO A 90 30.89 7.23 1.75
C PRO A 90 29.93 6.48 0.82
N GLU A 91 30.36 6.30 -0.44
CA GLU A 91 29.63 5.56 -1.48
C GLU A 91 29.21 4.15 -1.06
N SER A 92 30.03 3.48 -0.23
CA SER A 92 29.73 2.13 0.27
C SER A 92 28.51 2.10 1.19
N ILE A 93 28.31 3.13 2.02
CA ILE A 93 27.11 3.28 2.85
C ILE A 93 25.93 3.66 1.96
N PHE A 94 26.10 4.64 1.08
CA PHE A 94 25.06 5.09 0.16
C PHE A 94 24.50 3.93 -0.67
N THR A 95 25.37 3.23 -1.41
CA THR A 95 24.99 2.12 -2.31
C THR A 95 24.22 1.04 -1.56
N LYS A 96 24.68 0.68 -0.35
CA LYS A 96 24.01 -0.35 0.46
C LYS A 96 22.63 0.12 0.92
N MET A 97 22.54 1.33 1.46
CA MET A 97 21.31 1.82 2.07
C MET A 97 20.26 2.20 1.02
N HIS A 98 20.69 2.86 -0.06
CA HIS A 98 19.83 3.25 -1.17
C HIS A 98 19.28 2.02 -1.89
N LYS A 99 20.10 0.98 -2.10
CA LYS A 99 19.62 -0.29 -2.66
C LYS A 99 18.52 -0.93 -1.80
N GLU A 100 18.74 -1.08 -0.49
CA GLU A 100 17.70 -1.68 0.37
C GLU A 100 16.45 -0.80 0.42
N GLY A 101 16.60 0.53 0.50
CA GLY A 101 15.47 1.47 0.50
C GLY A 101 14.63 1.36 -0.77
N THR A 102 15.26 1.38 -1.95
CA THR A 102 14.57 1.25 -3.26
C THR A 102 13.91 -0.12 -3.44
N GLU A 103 14.55 -1.21 -2.98
CA GLU A 103 13.92 -2.53 -2.95
C GLU A 103 12.67 -2.55 -2.06
N LEU A 104 12.73 -1.93 -0.88
CA LEU A 104 11.58 -1.81 0.02
C LEU A 104 10.45 -0.98 -0.61
N THR A 105 10.76 0.16 -1.22
CA THR A 105 9.79 0.98 -1.96
C THR A 105 9.09 0.15 -3.04
N ALA A 106 9.84 -0.57 -3.87
CA ALA A 106 9.27 -1.41 -4.92
C ALA A 106 8.37 -2.54 -4.36
N ILE A 107 8.77 -3.16 -3.25
CA ILE A 107 7.98 -4.20 -2.57
C ILE A 107 6.66 -3.62 -2.05
N PHE A 108 6.68 -2.44 -1.42
CA PHE A 108 5.49 -1.82 -0.87
C PHE A 108 4.54 -1.32 -1.97
N ALA A 109 5.08 -0.69 -3.03
CA ALA A 109 4.30 -0.30 -4.20
C ALA A 109 3.58 -1.49 -4.84
N ALA A 110 4.30 -2.60 -5.07
CA ALA A 110 3.72 -3.83 -5.62
C ALA A 110 2.67 -4.46 -4.69
N SER A 111 2.90 -4.39 -3.37
CA SER A 111 1.96 -4.87 -2.34
C SER A 111 0.67 -4.05 -2.33
N ALA A 112 0.78 -2.72 -2.38
CA ALA A 112 -0.37 -1.82 -2.47
C ALA A 112 -1.16 -2.03 -3.76
N PHE A 113 -0.47 -2.17 -4.91
CA PHE A 113 -1.12 -2.43 -6.19
C PHE A 113 -1.89 -3.75 -6.19
N THR A 114 -1.27 -4.83 -5.72
CA THR A 114 -1.91 -6.15 -5.61
C THR A 114 -3.14 -6.10 -4.69
N ALA A 115 -3.04 -5.44 -3.54
CA ALA A 115 -4.14 -5.32 -2.61
C ALA A 115 -5.31 -4.50 -3.17
N LYS A 116 -5.03 -3.39 -3.88
CA LYS A 116 -6.04 -2.57 -4.58
C LYS A 116 -6.78 -3.39 -5.64
N LYS A 117 -6.04 -4.15 -6.46
CA LYS A 117 -6.60 -5.03 -7.49
C LYS A 117 -7.59 -6.03 -6.87
N ASN A 118 -7.17 -6.76 -5.84
CA ASN A 118 -8.00 -7.77 -5.17
C ASN A 118 -9.26 -7.17 -4.51
N ASN A 119 -9.16 -5.96 -3.95
CA ASN A 119 -10.30 -5.27 -3.34
C ASN A 119 -11.36 -4.88 -4.41
N ASN A 120 -10.92 -4.46 -5.60
CA ASN A 120 -11.82 -4.14 -6.70
C ASN A 120 -12.51 -5.39 -7.27
N PHE A 121 -11.80 -6.50 -7.45
CA PHE A 121 -12.41 -7.78 -7.85
C PHE A 121 -13.54 -8.23 -6.90
N ASN A 122 -13.34 -8.09 -5.59
CA ASN A 122 -14.34 -8.46 -4.59
C ASN A 122 -15.55 -7.52 -4.56
N LYS A 123 -15.43 -6.29 -5.05
CA LYS A 123 -16.55 -5.34 -5.21
C LYS A 123 -17.36 -5.63 -6.47
N SER A 124 -16.71 -5.90 -7.60
CA SER A 124 -17.38 -6.24 -8.86
C SER A 124 -18.08 -7.61 -8.80
N GLY A 125 -17.51 -8.61 -8.12
CA GLY A 125 -18.16 -9.91 -7.94
C GLY A 125 -19.36 -9.92 -6.97
N LYS A 126 -19.59 -8.84 -6.22
CA LYS A 126 -20.78 -8.69 -5.36
C LYS A 126 -21.93 -7.93 -6.03
N ALA A 127 -21.68 -7.25 -7.15
CA ALA A 127 -22.72 -6.53 -7.89
C ALA A 127 -23.62 -7.47 -8.71
N ASP A 128 -23.18 -8.70 -8.99
CA ASP A 128 -23.89 -9.66 -9.88
C ASP A 128 -24.81 -10.66 -9.13
N PHE A 129 -25.03 -10.52 -7.82
CA PHE A 129 -25.86 -11.46 -7.03
C PHE A 129 -26.96 -10.78 -6.21
N GLN A 130 -27.62 -9.77 -6.79
CA GLN A 130 -28.81 -9.15 -6.19
C GLN A 130 -29.85 -8.81 -7.27
N ASP A 131 -30.25 -9.81 -8.07
CA ASP A 131 -31.46 -9.75 -8.91
C ASP A 131 -32.05 -11.16 -9.06
N CYS A 132 -32.55 -11.73 -7.96
CA CYS A 132 -33.45 -12.88 -8.02
C CYS A 132 -34.27 -12.95 -6.74
N GLU A 133 -35.29 -12.10 -6.62
CA GLU A 133 -36.49 -12.35 -5.81
C GLU A 133 -37.48 -11.21 -6.05
N THR A 134 -38.45 -11.42 -6.93
CA THR A 134 -39.88 -11.12 -6.73
C THR A 134 -40.67 -11.30 -8.04
N THR A 135 -41.05 -12.54 -8.36
CA THR A 135 -42.31 -12.75 -9.11
C THR A 135 -42.98 -14.01 -8.60
N SER A 136 -43.89 -13.85 -7.63
CA SER A 136 -44.86 -14.89 -7.29
C SER A 136 -46.27 -14.31 -7.37
N HIS A 137 -47.06 -14.97 -8.22
CA HIS A 137 -48.52 -15.15 -8.16
C HIS A 137 -49.47 -13.95 -8.03
N SER A 138 -50.09 -13.58 -9.16
CA SER A 138 -51.54 -13.48 -9.42
C SER A 138 -51.71 -12.62 -10.69
N GLU A 139 -52.27 -13.05 -11.80
CA GLU A 139 -53.71 -13.22 -12.00
C GLU A 139 -54.00 -14.07 -13.25
N LEU A 140 -54.70 -15.19 -13.06
CA LEU A 140 -55.51 -15.83 -14.08
C LEU A 140 -56.93 -15.27 -13.92
N ARG A 141 -57.39 -14.41 -14.83
CA ARG A 141 -58.82 -14.19 -15.06
C ARG A 141 -59.10 -14.03 -16.55
N ILE A 142 -59.67 -15.10 -17.09
CA ILE A 142 -60.41 -15.13 -18.35
C ILE A 142 -61.74 -14.38 -18.12
N SER A 143 -62.06 -13.44 -19.01
CA SER A 143 -63.46 -13.13 -19.33
C SER A 143 -63.57 -12.60 -20.76
N ASN A 144 -64.09 -13.49 -21.60
CA ASN A 144 -64.71 -13.25 -22.90
C ASN A 144 -65.93 -12.31 -22.71
N SER A 145 -66.11 -11.31 -23.58
CA SER A 145 -67.43 -11.01 -24.14
C SER A 145 -67.35 -10.13 -25.39
N ASN A 146 -67.84 -10.69 -26.49
CA ASN A 146 -68.20 -10.04 -27.74
C ASN A 146 -69.22 -8.91 -27.52
N ASN A 147 -69.11 -7.80 -28.25
CA ASN A 147 -70.02 -7.48 -29.37
C ASN A 147 -69.99 -5.98 -29.78
N ASN A 148 -69.59 -5.75 -31.04
CA ASN A 148 -70.46 -5.22 -32.09
C ASN A 148 -70.83 -3.71 -32.04
N LYS A 149 -70.28 -2.89 -32.97
CA LYS A 149 -71.00 -2.28 -34.14
C LYS A 149 -70.43 -0.94 -34.65
N LYS A 150 -70.37 -0.86 -36.00
CA LYS A 150 -70.56 0.30 -36.92
C LYS A 150 -69.42 1.33 -37.01
N SER A 151 -68.74 1.51 -38.16
CA SER A 151 -69.13 1.99 -39.50
C SER A 151 -69.30 3.52 -39.59
N LYS A 152 -68.72 4.10 -40.67
CA LYS A 152 -68.68 5.51 -41.16
C LYS A 152 -67.40 6.27 -40.74
N ILE A 153 -66.59 6.86 -41.63
CA ILE A 153 -66.65 7.26 -43.06
C ILE A 153 -65.29 6.99 -43.69
#